data_AF-A0A1I6IM47-F1
#
_entry.id   AF-A0A1I6IM47-F1
#
_cell.length_a   1.000
_cell.length_b   1.000
_cell.length_c   1.000
_cell.angle_alpha   90.00
_cell.angle_beta   90.00
_cell.angle_gamma   90.00
#
_symmetry.space_group_name_H-M   'P 1'
#
loop_
_entity.id
_entity.type
_entity.pdbx_description
1 polymer ?
#
loop_
_entity_poly.entity_id
_entity_poly.type
_entity_poly.pdbx_seq_one_letter_code
_entity_poly.pdbx_strand_id
1 'polypeptide(L)'
;MNLISSLFGKIINRASTKKLFIFYTLFIILPMLLVDGMFVSSAYRYEKTAQEHLLENQANAIHYTFFNQVDQAAKLGNAIYTSMYVDNFLTKEYTSNLDFYNSRKSFFDNTLLQMVESQSGLTFTFYIDNDTITNGAEFQKIDQAYDMDWYKWMKKTDLNKGLVFGSRMTPEGNDQRKIYYYQRLNYYGKDPDNFVVITIDYSKCNNDIANLNYGNPAYICDDKRILLTNGKYSNVNKKYSLKAGLNPSYVDQVEVYGQTLYIEIVNNNKDIISVMRARWYQFLLLAVVNIILPFFVAGIIYAAYQAKLKEQENVMAKKNAELLALHSQINPHFLFNALESIRMHALIKQENETSEMVGHLAKLQRQYTEWSEDSITIEKEIEFVDSYLRLQKYRFGDRLSFEIDVADECKNLFIPKLSLVTFVENACVHGIESKIAPGWIFVRSYIDRDTLIMEVEDTGNGIDESIRLDLLNKMRSSSISTLKDSGRVGIVNACLRLKMISDDEVLFDLDSEVGTGTLVQICIPVKYVKSRGNRVVKSIVGR
;
A
#
# COMPACT_ATOMS: atom_id res chain seq x y z
N MET A 1 15.79 -19.28 1.83
CA MET A 1 14.36 -19.61 1.60
C MET A 1 13.69 -20.28 2.80
N ASN A 2 14.28 -21.30 3.44
CA ASN A 2 13.62 -22.07 4.52
C ASN A 2 13.34 -21.31 5.83
N LEU A 3 14.12 -20.28 6.16
CA LEU A 3 13.84 -19.44 7.34
C LEU A 3 12.65 -18.50 7.13
N ILE A 4 12.55 -17.92 5.94
CA ILE A 4 11.48 -16.99 5.58
C ILE A 4 10.15 -17.73 5.46
N SER A 5 10.12 -18.94 4.87
CA SER A 5 8.90 -19.74 4.79
C SER A 5 8.42 -20.24 6.16
N SER A 6 9.35 -20.59 7.06
CA SER A 6 9.06 -20.98 8.44
C SER A 6 8.47 -19.84 9.28
N LEU A 7 9.05 -18.62 9.16
CA LEU A 7 8.51 -17.43 9.83
C LEU A 7 7.13 -17.05 9.27
N PHE A 8 6.97 -17.02 7.94
CA PHE A 8 5.68 -16.72 7.32
C PHE A 8 4.59 -17.73 7.71
N GLY A 9 4.91 -19.03 7.71
CA GLY A 9 3.97 -20.09 8.08
C GLY A 9 3.47 -19.97 9.53
N LYS A 10 4.35 -19.60 10.47
CA LYS A 10 3.96 -19.38 11.87
C LYS A 10 3.13 -18.11 12.07
N ILE A 11 3.41 -17.05 11.31
CA ILE A 11 2.68 -15.77 11.40
C ILE A 11 1.28 -15.91 10.78
N ILE A 12 1.15 -16.55 9.62
CA ILE A 12 -0.13 -16.80 8.96
C ILE A 12 -1.06 -17.65 9.85
N ASN A 13 -0.52 -18.60 10.61
CA ASN A 13 -1.30 -19.43 11.53
C ASN A 13 -1.92 -18.69 12.73
N ARG A 14 -1.45 -17.48 13.05
CA ARG A 14 -1.90 -16.69 14.21
C ARG A 14 -2.53 -15.33 13.84
N ALA A 15 -2.44 -14.93 12.58
CA ALA A 15 -2.85 -13.61 12.13
C ALA A 15 -4.32 -13.62 11.69
N SER A 16 -5.15 -12.75 12.30
CA SER A 16 -6.45 -12.41 11.73
C SER A 16 -6.28 -11.72 10.38
N THR A 17 -7.31 -11.74 9.52
CA THR A 17 -7.31 -11.07 8.20
C THR A 17 -6.79 -9.62 8.25
N LYS A 18 -7.09 -8.88 9.33
CA LYS A 18 -6.56 -7.53 9.57
C LYS A 18 -5.03 -7.49 9.73
N LYS A 19 -4.44 -8.44 10.46
CA LYS A 19 -2.98 -8.52 10.66
C LYS A 19 -2.25 -8.87 9.36
N LEU A 20 -2.86 -9.73 8.54
CA LEU A 20 -2.32 -10.09 7.23
C LEU A 20 -2.30 -8.90 6.26
N PHE A 21 -3.37 -8.10 6.24
CA PHE A 21 -3.46 -6.89 5.43
C PHE A 21 -2.42 -5.83 5.85
N ILE A 22 -2.27 -5.61 7.15
CA ILE A 22 -1.24 -4.69 7.69
C ILE A 22 0.15 -5.15 7.26
N PHE A 23 0.45 -6.44 7.39
CA PHE A 23 1.73 -7.01 6.98
C PHE A 23 1.97 -6.83 5.48
N TYR A 24 1.00 -7.12 4.64
CA TYR A 24 1.10 -6.94 3.19
C TYR A 24 1.37 -5.47 2.82
N THR A 25 0.67 -4.54 3.47
CA THR A 25 0.85 -3.10 3.24
C THR A 25 2.26 -2.65 3.65
N LEU A 26 2.74 -3.07 4.83
CA LEU A 26 4.03 -2.66 5.37
C LEU A 26 5.24 -3.28 4.67
N PHE A 27 5.14 -4.54 4.24
CA PHE A 27 6.30 -5.28 3.72
C PHE A 27 6.33 -5.42 2.20
N ILE A 28 5.22 -5.14 1.50
CA ILE A 28 5.16 -5.25 0.04
C ILE A 28 4.85 -3.88 -0.58
N ILE A 29 3.72 -3.26 -0.21
CA ILE A 29 3.27 -2.02 -0.86
C ILE A 29 4.19 -0.84 -0.49
N LEU A 30 4.46 -0.64 0.80
CA LEU A 30 5.23 0.52 1.25
C LEU A 30 6.68 0.53 0.71
N PRO A 31 7.46 -0.58 0.78
CA PRO A 31 8.81 -0.60 0.22
C PRO A 31 8.81 -0.44 -1.30
N MET A 32 7.82 -1.01 -1.99
CA MET A 32 7.65 -0.83 -3.43
C MET A 32 7.46 0.65 -3.80
N LEU A 33 6.54 1.35 -3.13
CA LEU A 33 6.31 2.78 -3.37
C LEU A 33 7.56 3.63 -3.10
N LEU A 34 8.37 3.27 -2.08
CA LEU A 34 9.64 3.93 -1.81
C LEU A 34 10.64 3.73 -2.94
N VAL A 35 10.79 2.49 -3.43
CA VAL A 35 11.69 2.18 -4.55
C VAL A 35 11.24 2.89 -5.83
N ASP A 36 9.94 2.90 -6.12
CA ASP A 36 9.37 3.60 -7.27
C ASP A 36 9.66 5.10 -7.19
N GLY A 37 9.43 5.72 -6.02
CA GLY A 37 9.72 7.14 -5.78
C GLY A 37 11.20 7.46 -5.96
N MET A 38 12.10 6.60 -5.47
CA MET A 38 13.54 6.73 -5.68
C MET A 38 13.91 6.62 -7.16
N PHE A 39 13.29 5.69 -7.90
CA PHE A 39 13.54 5.48 -9.32
C PHE A 39 13.10 6.70 -10.15
N VAL A 40 11.87 7.20 -9.93
CA VAL A 40 11.36 8.41 -10.60
C VAL A 40 12.27 9.61 -10.31
N SER A 41 12.65 9.79 -9.05
CA SER A 41 13.56 10.87 -8.63
C SER A 41 14.93 10.75 -9.28
N SER A 42 15.47 9.53 -9.39
CA SER A 42 16.75 9.25 -10.06
C SER A 42 16.68 9.52 -11.56
N ALA A 43 15.63 9.05 -12.23
CA ALA A 43 15.41 9.29 -13.66
C ALA A 43 15.29 10.78 -13.98
N TYR A 44 14.57 11.53 -13.13
CA TYR A 44 14.47 12.99 -13.25
C TYR A 44 15.82 13.68 -13.07
N ARG A 45 16.58 13.32 -12.02
CA ARG A 45 17.93 13.88 -11.80
C ARG A 45 18.86 13.60 -12.97
N TYR A 46 18.86 12.37 -13.48
CA TYR A 46 19.69 11.97 -14.61
C TYR A 46 19.40 12.82 -15.85
N GLU A 47 18.13 12.99 -16.21
CA GLU A 47 17.75 13.77 -17.38
C GLU A 47 18.11 15.25 -17.21
N LYS A 48 17.88 15.82 -16.02
CA LYS A 48 18.25 17.19 -15.72
C LYS A 48 19.74 17.43 -15.90
N THR A 49 20.59 16.56 -15.36
CA THR A 49 22.05 16.66 -15.49
C THR A 49 22.50 16.47 -16.94
N ALA A 50 21.89 15.53 -17.68
CA ALA A 50 22.19 15.35 -19.10
C ALA A 50 21.84 16.61 -19.93
N GLN A 51 20.71 17.26 -19.62
CA GLN A 51 20.35 18.54 -20.25
C GLN A 51 21.33 19.66 -19.88
N GLU A 52 21.73 19.78 -18.61
CA GLU A 52 22.72 20.78 -18.18
C GLU A 52 24.03 20.65 -18.97
N HIS A 53 24.58 19.43 -19.13
CA HIS A 53 25.78 19.21 -19.94
C HIS A 53 25.59 19.53 -21.43
N LEU A 54 24.41 19.26 -21.99
CA LEU A 54 24.12 19.60 -23.38
C LEU A 54 24.08 21.12 -23.58
N LEU A 55 23.48 21.85 -22.63
CA LEU A 55 23.46 23.32 -22.64
C LEU A 55 24.88 23.89 -22.46
N GLU A 56 25.67 23.36 -21.54
CA GLU A 56 27.07 23.74 -21.32
C GLU A 56 27.91 23.53 -22.61
N ASN A 57 27.80 22.36 -23.25
CA ASN A 57 28.49 22.09 -24.51
C ASN A 57 28.10 23.05 -25.63
N GLN A 58 26.81 23.39 -25.73
CA GLN A 58 26.32 24.39 -26.68
C GLN A 58 26.89 25.78 -26.37
N ALA A 59 26.95 26.19 -25.10
CA ALA A 59 27.51 27.48 -24.72
C ALA A 59 29.00 27.56 -25.05
N ASN A 60 29.75 26.50 -24.73
CA ASN A 60 31.17 26.39 -25.06
C ASN A 60 31.41 26.45 -26.57
N ALA A 61 30.62 25.74 -27.38
CA ALA A 61 30.75 25.80 -28.84
C ALA A 61 30.50 27.21 -29.39
N ILE A 62 29.49 27.93 -28.87
CA ILE A 62 29.21 29.32 -29.22
C ILE A 62 30.38 30.22 -28.80
N HIS A 63 30.88 30.05 -27.57
CA HIS A 63 32.02 30.78 -27.05
C HIS A 63 33.23 30.62 -27.98
N TYR A 64 33.67 29.40 -28.25
CA TYR A 64 34.84 29.15 -29.11
C TYR A 64 34.65 29.69 -30.53
N THR A 65 33.46 29.51 -31.11
CA THR A 65 33.15 29.98 -32.47
C THR A 65 33.25 31.50 -32.56
N PHE A 66 32.65 32.22 -31.62
CA PHE A 66 32.72 33.67 -31.57
C PHE A 66 34.13 34.17 -31.22
N PHE A 67 34.73 33.59 -30.19
CA PHE A 67 36.06 33.96 -29.71
C PHE A 67 37.12 33.80 -30.80
N ASN A 68 37.05 32.75 -31.62
CA ASN A 68 37.98 32.56 -32.74
C ASN A 68 37.94 33.73 -33.75
N GLN A 69 36.76 34.29 -34.05
CA GLN A 69 36.64 35.45 -34.95
C GLN A 69 37.29 36.69 -34.32
N VAL A 70 37.05 36.92 -33.02
CA VAL A 70 37.65 38.05 -32.31
C VAL A 70 39.17 37.88 -32.16
N ASP A 71 39.65 36.67 -31.90
CA ASP A 71 41.07 36.37 -31.76
C ASP A 71 41.81 36.54 -33.10
N GLN A 72 41.18 36.23 -34.24
CA GLN A 72 41.73 36.56 -35.55
C GLN A 72 41.90 38.08 -35.74
N ALA A 73 40.90 38.88 -35.35
CA ALA A 73 41.01 40.33 -35.37
C ALA A 73 42.11 40.82 -34.42
N ALA A 74 42.21 40.25 -33.22
CA ALA A 74 43.24 40.63 -32.26
C ALA A 74 44.66 40.26 -32.71
N LYS A 75 44.85 39.11 -33.36
CA LYS A 75 46.13 38.69 -33.96
C LYS A 75 46.55 39.65 -35.07
N LEU A 76 45.62 40.06 -35.93
CA LEU A 76 45.87 41.06 -36.96
C LEU A 76 46.23 42.42 -36.34
N GLY A 77 45.46 42.88 -35.36
CA GLY A 77 45.75 44.11 -34.61
C GLY A 77 47.12 44.07 -33.97
N ASN A 78 47.50 42.95 -33.36
CA ASN A 78 48.81 42.77 -32.76
C ASN A 78 49.94 42.78 -33.81
N ALA A 79 49.75 42.12 -34.96
CA ALA A 79 50.73 42.13 -36.05
C ALA A 79 50.97 43.56 -36.59
N ILE A 80 49.90 44.35 -36.70
CA ILE A 80 49.96 45.77 -37.07
C ILE A 80 50.67 46.58 -35.98
N TYR A 81 50.28 46.39 -34.72
CA TYR A 81 50.83 47.08 -33.55
C TYR A 81 52.33 46.90 -33.39
N THR A 82 52.85 45.69 -33.63
CA THR A 82 54.29 45.40 -33.51
C THR A 82 55.08 45.66 -34.80
N SER A 83 54.46 46.20 -35.85
CA SER A 83 55.15 46.42 -37.13
C SER A 83 55.79 47.79 -37.20
N MET A 84 57.13 47.82 -37.16
CA MET A 84 57.89 49.06 -37.38
C MET A 84 57.62 49.69 -38.75
N TYR A 85 57.34 48.87 -39.76
CA TYR A 85 56.99 49.36 -41.10
C TYR A 85 55.67 50.14 -41.09
N VAL A 86 54.67 49.64 -40.35
CA VAL A 86 53.40 50.33 -40.16
C VAL A 86 53.60 51.62 -39.36
N ASP A 87 54.30 51.56 -38.23
CA ASP A 87 54.55 52.73 -37.38
C ASP A 87 55.26 53.87 -38.15
N ASN A 88 56.31 53.54 -38.89
CA ASN A 88 57.04 54.50 -39.73
C ASN A 88 56.16 55.11 -40.83
N PHE A 89 55.23 54.34 -41.39
CA PHE A 89 54.28 54.86 -42.36
C PHE A 89 53.29 55.84 -41.71
N LEU A 90 52.69 55.46 -40.58
CA LEU A 90 51.67 56.27 -39.89
C LEU A 90 52.24 57.60 -39.33
N THR A 91 53.52 57.58 -38.92
CA THR A 91 54.20 58.74 -38.33
C THR A 91 54.97 59.60 -39.35
N LYS A 92 55.03 59.20 -40.62
CA LYS A 92 55.67 60.00 -41.67
C LYS A 92 54.82 61.24 -41.97
N GLU A 93 55.45 62.40 -42.00
CA GLU A 93 54.85 63.62 -42.54
C GLU A 93 54.99 63.64 -44.08
N TYR A 94 53.88 63.83 -44.77
CA TYR A 94 53.84 63.86 -46.23
C TYR A 94 53.87 65.29 -46.75
N THR A 95 54.70 65.53 -47.76
CA THR A 95 54.91 66.88 -48.33
C THR A 95 53.77 67.32 -49.24
N SER A 96 52.99 66.38 -49.78
CA SER A 96 51.85 66.62 -50.65
C SER A 96 50.88 65.44 -50.68
N ASN A 97 49.65 65.66 -51.15
CA ASN A 97 48.67 64.58 -51.36
C ASN A 97 49.18 63.50 -52.33
N LEU A 98 50.02 63.86 -53.31
CA LEU A 98 50.62 62.92 -54.26
C LEU A 98 51.70 62.05 -53.60
N ASP A 99 52.52 62.63 -52.71
CA ASP A 99 53.51 61.89 -51.90
C ASP A 99 52.83 60.88 -50.98
N PHE A 100 51.73 61.28 -50.33
CA PHE A 100 50.90 60.36 -49.55
C PHE A 100 50.32 59.24 -50.43
N TYR A 101 49.73 59.56 -51.58
CA TYR A 101 49.12 58.56 -52.47
C TYR A 101 50.13 57.51 -52.94
N ASN A 102 51.32 57.94 -53.38
CA ASN A 102 52.38 57.03 -53.81
C ASN A 102 52.90 56.17 -52.64
N SER A 103 53.09 56.78 -51.47
CA SER A 103 53.50 56.06 -50.26
C SER A 103 52.44 55.04 -49.82
N ARG A 104 51.15 55.39 -49.89
CA ARG A 104 50.01 54.50 -49.58
C ARG A 104 50.00 53.29 -50.51
N LYS A 105 50.24 53.50 -51.81
CA LYS A 105 50.33 52.40 -52.76
C LYS A 105 51.46 51.45 -52.39
N SER A 106 52.67 51.98 -52.17
CA SER A 106 53.81 51.17 -51.74
C SER A 106 53.60 50.48 -50.39
N PHE A 107 52.88 51.10 -49.45
CA PHE A 107 52.54 50.47 -48.17
C PHE A 107 51.72 49.19 -48.36
N PHE A 108 50.69 49.22 -49.20
CA PHE A 108 49.88 48.03 -49.47
C PHE A 108 50.59 47.01 -50.37
N ASP A 109 51.39 47.45 -51.34
CA ASP A 109 52.18 46.54 -52.17
C ASP A 109 53.21 45.73 -51.34
N ASN A 110 53.70 46.31 -50.24
CA ASN A 110 54.70 45.69 -49.36
C ASN A 110 54.12 45.10 -48.05
N THR A 111 52.80 45.13 -47.87
CA THR A 111 52.13 44.50 -46.72
C THR A 111 51.13 43.46 -47.18
N LEU A 112 50.86 42.46 -46.34
CA LEU A 112 49.84 41.45 -46.61
C LEU A 112 48.43 41.88 -46.17
N LEU A 113 48.25 43.14 -45.78
CA LEU A 113 47.02 43.62 -45.14
C LEU A 113 45.80 43.51 -46.06
N GLN A 114 45.92 43.89 -47.33
CA GLN A 114 44.82 43.76 -48.31
C GLN A 114 44.46 42.29 -48.59
N MET A 115 45.46 41.39 -48.60
CA MET A 115 45.23 39.96 -48.77
C MET A 115 44.47 39.38 -47.57
N VAL A 116 44.90 39.72 -46.35
CA VAL A 116 44.22 39.29 -45.12
C VAL A 116 42.78 39.80 -45.07
N GLU A 117 42.54 41.07 -45.41
CA GLU A 117 41.20 41.64 -45.46
C GLU A 117 40.27 40.89 -46.43
N SER A 118 40.75 40.60 -47.65
CA SER A 118 39.95 39.89 -48.66
C SER A 118 39.59 38.45 -48.29
N GLN A 119 40.39 37.78 -47.45
CA GLN A 119 40.22 36.36 -47.12
C GLN A 119 39.57 36.11 -45.75
N SER A 120 39.69 37.05 -44.82
CA SER A 120 39.21 36.87 -43.44
C SER A 120 37.80 37.39 -43.19
N GLY A 121 37.29 38.29 -44.06
CA GLY A 121 36.04 39.02 -43.78
C GLY A 121 36.20 40.05 -42.66
N LEU A 122 37.44 40.49 -42.42
CA LEU A 122 37.79 41.56 -41.50
C LEU A 122 38.17 42.80 -42.30
N THR A 123 37.59 43.95 -41.97
CA THR A 123 37.96 45.24 -42.57
C THR A 123 38.72 46.05 -41.53
N PHE A 124 39.91 46.56 -41.86
CA PHE A 124 40.67 47.42 -40.94
C PHE A 124 40.61 48.89 -41.40
N THR A 125 40.63 49.79 -40.43
CA THR A 125 40.72 51.23 -40.67
C THR A 125 41.66 51.83 -39.63
N PHE A 126 42.64 52.57 -40.09
CA PHE A 126 43.54 53.36 -39.26
C PHE A 126 42.91 54.72 -38.99
N TYR A 127 42.84 55.09 -37.71
CA TYR A 127 42.49 56.43 -37.27
C TYR A 127 43.75 57.08 -36.73
N ILE A 128 44.19 58.14 -37.39
CA ILE A 128 45.55 58.65 -37.25
C ILE A 128 45.51 60.12 -36.85
N ASP A 129 46.35 60.48 -35.89
CA ASP A 129 46.62 61.86 -35.51
C ASP A 129 47.78 62.41 -36.36
N ASN A 130 47.52 62.58 -37.66
CA ASN A 130 48.48 63.10 -38.64
C ASN A 130 47.76 63.92 -39.71
N ASP A 131 48.01 65.23 -39.72
CA ASP A 131 47.30 66.15 -40.61
C ASP A 131 47.66 66.05 -42.09
N THR A 132 48.81 65.43 -42.39
CA THR A 132 49.31 65.23 -43.76
C THR A 132 48.64 64.05 -44.47
N ILE A 133 47.84 63.26 -43.75
CA ILE A 133 47.07 62.13 -44.28
C ILE A 133 45.70 62.59 -44.77
N THR A 134 45.31 62.11 -45.95
CA THR A 134 43.99 62.36 -46.54
C THR A 134 43.01 61.25 -46.17
N ASN A 135 41.77 61.63 -45.84
CA ASN A 135 40.71 60.68 -45.49
C ASN A 135 40.39 59.74 -46.66
N GLY A 136 40.23 58.46 -46.36
CA GLY A 136 39.90 57.39 -47.30
C GLY A 136 39.24 56.20 -46.61
N ALA A 137 39.23 55.06 -47.29
CA ALA A 137 38.60 53.83 -46.78
C ALA A 137 39.41 53.20 -45.63
N GLU A 138 40.73 53.05 -45.81
CA GLU A 138 41.60 52.39 -44.83
C GLU A 138 42.28 53.37 -43.87
N PHE A 139 42.31 54.66 -44.21
CA PHE A 139 42.97 55.71 -43.44
C PHE A 139 42.01 56.86 -43.19
N GLN A 140 41.81 57.22 -41.92
CA GLN A 140 40.99 58.34 -41.50
C GLN A 140 41.74 59.16 -40.46
N LYS A 141 41.47 60.46 -40.42
CA LYS A 141 41.91 61.30 -39.30
C LYS A 141 41.20 60.89 -38.01
N ILE A 142 41.89 61.02 -36.88
CA ILE A 142 41.39 60.59 -35.57
C ILE A 142 40.11 61.34 -35.15
N ASP A 143 39.90 62.57 -35.62
CA ASP A 143 38.69 63.36 -35.36
C ASP A 143 37.40 62.69 -35.87
N GLN A 144 37.48 61.92 -36.96
CA GLN A 144 36.35 61.16 -37.50
C GLN A 144 35.88 60.04 -36.56
N ALA A 145 36.73 59.62 -35.62
CA ALA A 145 36.41 58.58 -34.66
C ALA A 145 35.58 59.07 -33.46
N TYR A 146 35.58 60.38 -33.16
CA TYR A 146 35.09 60.90 -31.88
C TYR A 146 33.64 60.52 -31.57
N ASP A 147 32.82 60.40 -32.61
CA ASP A 147 31.41 60.02 -32.46
C ASP A 147 31.15 58.52 -32.51
N MET A 148 32.15 57.71 -32.84
CA MET A 148 32.02 56.27 -32.94
C MET A 148 31.96 55.60 -31.57
N ASP A 149 31.16 54.53 -31.47
CA ASP A 149 30.98 53.79 -30.22
C ASP A 149 32.30 53.28 -29.63
N TRP A 150 33.23 52.80 -30.47
CA TRP A 150 34.51 52.28 -30.02
C TRP A 150 35.39 53.36 -29.39
N TYR A 151 35.39 54.59 -29.92
CA TYR A 151 36.21 55.68 -29.40
C TYR A 151 35.63 56.20 -28.08
N LYS A 152 34.31 56.36 -28.01
CA LYS A 152 33.58 56.69 -26.77
C LYS A 152 33.85 55.65 -25.68
N TRP A 153 33.86 54.36 -26.04
CA TRP A 153 34.20 53.27 -25.12
C TRP A 153 35.66 53.31 -24.67
N MET A 154 36.60 53.52 -25.61
CA MET A 154 38.03 53.65 -25.32
C MET A 154 38.28 54.81 -24.36
N LYS A 155 37.73 56.01 -24.60
CA LYS A 155 37.89 57.15 -23.69
C LYS A 155 37.28 56.92 -22.31
N LYS A 156 36.23 56.10 -22.21
CA LYS A 156 35.60 55.74 -20.94
C LYS A 156 36.43 54.73 -20.13
N THR A 157 37.04 53.77 -20.80
CA THR A 157 37.74 52.64 -20.17
C THR A 157 39.25 52.81 -20.07
N ASP A 158 39.82 53.70 -20.89
CA ASP A 158 41.26 53.94 -21.09
C ASP A 158 42.06 52.67 -21.45
N LEU A 159 41.37 51.67 -22.02
CA LEU A 159 42.01 50.43 -22.43
C LEU A 159 42.74 50.63 -23.76
N ASN A 160 43.99 50.18 -23.84
CA ASN A 160 44.80 50.21 -25.06
C ASN A 160 44.22 49.35 -26.20
N LYS A 161 43.39 48.36 -25.89
CA LYS A 161 42.68 47.55 -26.88
C LYS A 161 41.36 47.09 -26.29
N GLY A 162 40.35 46.89 -27.13
CA GLY A 162 39.07 46.41 -26.66
C GLY A 162 38.14 45.93 -27.76
N LEU A 163 37.17 45.12 -27.36
CA LEU A 163 36.05 44.68 -28.20
C LEU A 163 34.82 45.55 -27.91
N VAL A 164 34.21 46.13 -28.94
CA VAL A 164 33.05 47.02 -28.78
C VAL A 164 31.95 46.66 -29.77
N PHE A 165 30.72 46.54 -29.25
CA PHE A 165 29.52 46.33 -30.03
C PHE A 165 28.80 47.65 -30.22
N GLY A 166 28.90 48.18 -31.43
CA GLY A 166 28.34 49.46 -31.82
C GLY A 166 27.40 49.35 -33.01
N SER A 167 26.95 50.50 -33.47
CA SER A 167 26.15 50.60 -34.68
C SER A 167 26.57 51.78 -35.54
N ARG A 168 26.28 51.70 -36.84
CA ARG A 168 26.62 52.75 -37.79
C ARG A 168 25.45 52.96 -38.73
N MET A 169 25.00 54.20 -38.82
CA MET A 169 23.96 54.58 -39.77
C MET A 169 24.51 54.51 -41.20
N THR A 170 23.85 53.75 -42.06
CA THR A 170 24.17 53.69 -43.48
C THR A 170 23.66 54.94 -44.20
N PRO A 171 24.18 55.25 -45.39
CA PRO A 171 23.65 56.33 -46.24
C PRO A 171 22.14 56.19 -46.53
N GLU A 172 21.62 54.97 -46.47
CA GLU A 172 20.20 54.63 -46.67
C GLU A 172 19.35 54.85 -45.41
N GLY A 173 19.94 55.32 -44.31
CA GLY A 173 19.26 55.61 -43.04
C GLY A 173 19.04 54.40 -42.13
N ASN A 174 19.59 53.22 -42.47
CA ASN A 174 19.49 52.03 -41.63
C ASN A 174 20.60 52.00 -40.58
N ASP A 175 20.27 51.61 -39.35
CA ASP A 175 21.25 51.44 -38.29
C ASP A 175 21.84 50.03 -38.34
N GLN A 176 23.08 49.90 -38.82
CA GLN A 176 23.76 48.62 -38.97
C GLN A 176 24.59 48.28 -37.73
N ARG A 177 24.36 47.10 -37.17
CA ARG A 177 25.18 46.52 -36.10
C ARG A 177 26.58 46.25 -36.62
N LYS A 178 27.57 46.64 -35.82
CA LYS A 178 28.99 46.44 -36.09
C LYS A 178 29.70 45.95 -34.83
N ILE A 179 30.74 45.15 -35.06
CA ILE A 179 31.62 44.62 -34.02
C ILE A 179 33.00 45.19 -34.32
N TYR A 180 33.54 45.96 -33.39
CA TYR A 180 34.83 46.63 -33.53
C TYR A 180 35.83 46.05 -32.56
N TYR A 181 36.98 45.62 -33.06
CA TYR A 181 38.18 45.43 -32.26
C TYR A 181 39.09 46.63 -32.49
N TYR A 182 39.38 47.41 -31.46
CA TYR A 182 40.31 48.53 -31.58
C TYR A 182 41.62 48.24 -30.84
N GLN A 183 42.71 48.80 -31.32
CA GLN A 183 44.02 48.76 -30.67
C GLN A 183 44.78 50.06 -30.91
N ARG A 184 45.25 50.67 -29.82
CA ARG A 184 46.13 51.84 -29.82
C ARG A 184 47.52 51.44 -30.32
N LEU A 185 48.08 52.24 -31.22
CA LEU A 185 49.33 51.96 -31.94
C LEU A 185 50.49 52.74 -31.32
N ASN A 186 50.81 52.45 -30.06
CA ASN A 186 51.83 53.16 -29.28
C ASN A 186 53.07 52.30 -28.95
N TYR A 187 53.34 51.23 -29.72
CA TYR A 187 54.43 50.30 -29.41
C TYR A 187 55.82 50.95 -29.44
N TYR A 188 56.10 51.82 -30.42
CA TYR A 188 57.42 52.43 -30.62
C TYR A 188 57.58 53.82 -29.96
N GLY A 189 56.64 54.21 -29.09
CA GLY A 189 56.84 55.34 -28.17
C GLY A 189 56.84 56.74 -28.80
N LYS A 190 56.35 56.90 -30.03
CA LYS A 190 55.99 58.22 -30.57
C LYS A 190 54.51 58.46 -30.26
N ASP A 191 54.19 59.65 -29.78
CA ASP A 191 52.91 59.99 -29.15
C ASP A 191 51.90 60.66 -30.12
N PRO A 192 51.46 60.04 -31.24
CA PRO A 192 50.17 60.35 -31.82
C PRO A 192 49.10 59.35 -31.34
N ASP A 193 47.87 59.83 -31.16
CA ASP A 193 46.67 59.05 -30.81
C ASP A 193 46.22 58.18 -32.01
N ASN A 194 47.11 57.27 -32.45
CA ASN A 194 46.91 56.38 -33.58
C ASN A 194 46.22 55.09 -33.14
N PHE A 195 45.20 54.68 -33.87
CA PHE A 195 44.45 53.45 -33.61
C PHE A 195 44.28 52.66 -34.89
N VAL A 196 44.33 51.34 -34.77
CA VAL A 196 43.74 50.44 -35.77
C VAL A 196 42.40 49.94 -35.25
N VAL A 197 41.37 50.01 -36.09
CA VAL A 197 40.04 49.47 -35.81
C VAL A 197 39.76 48.39 -36.84
N ILE A 198 39.59 47.16 -36.36
CA ILE A 198 39.23 46.00 -37.16
C ILE A 198 37.75 45.75 -36.97
N THR A 199 36.98 45.92 -38.03
CA THR A 199 35.55 45.63 -38.09
C THR A 199 35.36 44.17 -38.44
N ILE A 200 34.72 43.43 -37.54
CA ILE A 200 34.37 42.02 -37.74
C ILE A 200 32.99 41.95 -38.42
N ASP A 201 32.86 41.10 -39.43
CA ASP A 201 31.58 40.89 -40.13
C ASP A 201 30.53 40.28 -39.19
N TYR A 202 29.57 41.11 -38.79
CA TYR A 202 28.44 40.73 -37.95
C TYR A 202 27.61 39.59 -38.55
N SER A 203 27.33 39.65 -39.85
CA SER A 203 26.47 38.66 -40.52
C SER A 203 27.17 37.31 -40.57
N LYS A 204 28.49 37.31 -40.81
CA LYS A 204 29.31 36.10 -40.73
C LYS A 204 29.30 35.50 -39.33
N CYS A 205 29.57 36.29 -38.29
CA CYS A 205 29.49 35.81 -36.90
C CYS A 205 28.12 35.21 -36.56
N ASN A 206 27.05 35.86 -37.00
CA ASN A 206 25.70 35.38 -36.73
C ASN A 206 25.37 34.10 -37.51
N ASN A 207 25.85 33.98 -38.75
CA ASN A 207 25.71 32.78 -39.56
C ASN A 207 26.52 31.62 -38.98
N ASP A 208 27.74 31.87 -38.51
CA ASP A 208 28.58 30.84 -37.86
C ASP A 208 27.88 30.28 -36.62
N ILE A 209 27.30 31.15 -35.78
CA ILE A 209 26.51 30.75 -34.60
C ILE A 209 25.24 29.99 -35.01
N ALA A 210 24.56 30.40 -36.09
CA ALA A 210 23.38 29.70 -36.60
C ALA A 210 23.73 28.31 -37.17
N ASN A 211 24.87 28.19 -37.87
CA ASN A 211 25.35 26.96 -38.49
C ASN A 211 25.79 25.87 -37.50
N LEU A 212 25.98 26.24 -36.22
CA LEU A 212 26.16 25.26 -35.15
C LEU A 212 24.95 24.32 -34.98
N ASN A 213 23.78 24.69 -35.53
CA ASN A 213 22.58 23.85 -35.62
C ASN A 213 22.09 23.27 -34.28
N TYR A 214 22.40 23.93 -33.17
CA TYR A 214 21.81 23.58 -31.89
C TYR A 214 20.33 23.99 -31.88
N GLY A 215 19.43 23.04 -31.58
CA GLY A 215 17.98 23.25 -31.62
C GLY A 215 17.42 24.24 -30.59
N ASN A 216 18.25 24.77 -29.69
CA ASN A 216 17.86 25.77 -28.70
C ASN A 216 18.27 27.19 -29.15
N PRO A 217 17.40 28.20 -28.96
CA PRO A 217 17.78 29.60 -29.10
C PRO A 217 18.90 29.96 -28.11
N ALA A 218 19.95 30.57 -28.63
CA ALA A 218 21.10 31.04 -27.88
C ALA A 218 21.39 32.51 -28.19
N TYR A 219 21.89 33.22 -27.18
CA TYR A 219 22.08 34.66 -27.18
C TYR A 219 23.43 34.99 -26.58
N ILE A 220 24.22 35.81 -27.27
CA ILE A 220 25.38 36.49 -26.67
C ILE A 220 24.90 37.89 -26.30
N CYS A 221 24.98 38.23 -25.02
CA CYS A 221 24.44 39.46 -24.46
C CYS A 221 25.53 40.24 -23.72
N ASP A 222 25.35 41.56 -23.62
CA ASP A 222 25.96 42.33 -22.52
C ASP A 222 24.94 42.46 -21.37
N ASP A 223 25.21 43.35 -20.40
CA ASP A 223 24.32 43.60 -19.26
C ASP A 223 22.89 44.00 -19.67
N LYS A 224 22.71 44.64 -20.83
CA LYS A 224 21.45 45.29 -21.22
C LYS A 224 20.90 44.82 -22.57
N ARG A 225 21.73 44.33 -23.47
CA ARG A 225 21.44 44.14 -24.89
C ARG A 225 21.77 42.72 -25.35
N ILE A 226 20.99 42.27 -26.33
CA ILE A 226 21.27 41.07 -27.12
C ILE A 226 22.17 41.47 -28.28
N LEU A 227 23.39 40.93 -28.31
CA LEU A 227 24.43 41.28 -29.28
C LEU A 227 24.41 40.36 -30.49
N LEU A 228 24.42 39.04 -30.28
CA LEU A 228 24.38 38.01 -31.33
C LEU A 228 23.38 36.91 -30.95
N THR A 229 22.75 36.28 -31.94
CA THR A 229 21.82 35.17 -31.68
C THR A 229 21.60 34.29 -32.91
N ASN A 230 21.35 32.99 -32.71
CA ASN A 230 20.81 32.11 -33.74
C ASN A 230 19.27 32.25 -33.93
N GLY A 231 18.62 33.17 -33.22
CA GLY A 231 17.17 33.35 -33.19
C GLY A 231 16.64 34.64 -33.83
N LYS A 232 15.49 35.10 -33.36
CA LYS A 232 14.67 36.19 -33.95
C LYS A 232 15.34 37.59 -33.95
N TYR A 233 16.46 37.78 -33.25
CA TYR A 233 17.11 39.08 -33.08
C TYR A 233 18.44 39.22 -33.84
N SER A 234 18.68 38.38 -34.85
CA SER A 234 19.92 38.31 -35.65
C SER A 234 20.06 39.37 -36.75
N ASN A 235 19.05 40.22 -36.97
CA ASN A 235 19.04 41.14 -38.10
C ASN A 235 20.08 42.26 -37.93
N VAL A 236 21.06 42.33 -38.85
CA VAL A 236 22.14 43.33 -38.85
C VAL A 236 21.65 44.76 -39.03
N ASN A 237 20.54 44.99 -39.76
CA ASN A 237 20.00 46.32 -40.07
C ASN A 237 19.02 46.85 -39.01
N LYS A 238 19.07 46.30 -37.79
CA LYS A 238 18.25 46.75 -36.65
C LYS A 238 19.12 47.09 -35.46
N LYS A 239 18.70 48.06 -34.65
CA LYS A 239 19.32 48.33 -33.33
C LYS A 239 19.38 47.07 -32.47
N TYR A 240 20.40 46.98 -31.61
CA TYR A 240 20.49 45.92 -30.61
C TYR A 240 19.23 45.89 -29.73
N SER A 241 18.65 44.71 -29.59
CA SER A 241 17.44 44.52 -28.77
C SER A 241 17.81 44.51 -27.29
N LEU A 242 16.91 45.00 -26.43
CA LEU A 242 17.08 44.85 -24.98
C LEU A 242 16.94 43.38 -24.56
N LYS A 243 17.69 43.00 -23.54
CA LYS A 243 17.71 41.66 -22.93
C LYS A 243 16.43 41.31 -22.16
N ALA A 244 15.55 42.28 -21.91
CA ALA A 244 14.37 42.12 -21.07
C ALA A 244 13.46 40.96 -21.54
N GLY A 245 13.20 40.01 -20.65
CA GLY A 245 12.30 38.87 -20.90
C GLY A 245 12.99 37.57 -21.36
N LEU A 246 14.32 37.52 -21.44
CA LEU A 246 15.04 36.26 -21.57
C LEU A 246 14.99 35.49 -20.23
N ASN A 247 14.49 34.26 -20.26
CA ASN A 247 14.52 33.32 -19.13
C ASN A 247 15.51 32.19 -19.45
N PRO A 248 16.83 32.46 -19.39
CA PRO A 248 17.83 31.47 -19.75
C PRO A 248 17.77 30.25 -18.83
N SER A 249 18.08 29.10 -19.40
CA SER A 249 18.22 27.84 -18.67
C SER A 249 19.68 27.55 -18.33
N TYR A 250 20.61 28.20 -19.02
CA TYR A 250 22.04 28.17 -18.76
C TYR A 250 22.63 29.54 -19.12
N VAL A 251 23.58 30.01 -18.31
CA VAL A 251 24.29 31.28 -18.49
C VAL A 251 25.76 31.04 -18.22
N ASP A 252 26.62 31.40 -19.16
CA ASP A 252 28.07 31.45 -18.99
C ASP A 252 28.57 32.89 -19.16
N GLN A 253 29.51 33.30 -18.30
CA GLN A 253 30.06 34.65 -18.29
C GLN A 253 31.51 34.61 -18.75
N VAL A 254 31.81 35.36 -19.82
CA VAL A 254 33.13 35.40 -20.43
C VAL A 254 33.58 36.86 -20.55
N GLU A 255 34.85 37.11 -20.27
CA GLU A 255 35.49 38.41 -20.52
C GLU A 255 36.34 38.33 -21.79
N VAL A 256 36.03 39.17 -22.78
CA VAL A 256 36.68 39.17 -24.08
C VAL A 256 37.18 40.58 -24.40
N TYR A 257 38.51 40.78 -24.33
CA TYR A 257 39.18 42.07 -24.56
C TYR A 257 38.50 43.25 -23.85
N GLY A 258 38.29 43.15 -22.53
CA GLY A 258 37.71 44.21 -21.70
C GLY A 258 36.20 44.37 -21.80
N GLN A 259 35.51 43.50 -22.54
CA GLN A 259 34.05 43.43 -22.61
C GLN A 259 33.56 42.18 -21.89
N THR A 260 32.68 42.35 -20.90
CA THR A 260 31.96 41.23 -20.29
C THR A 260 30.78 40.82 -21.16
N LEU A 261 30.72 39.53 -21.48
CA LEU A 261 29.69 38.91 -22.31
C LEU A 261 29.03 37.75 -21.56
N TYR A 262 27.72 37.59 -21.79
CA TYR A 262 26.90 36.53 -21.25
C TYR A 262 26.38 35.65 -22.39
N ILE A 263 26.72 34.37 -22.36
CA ILE A 263 26.20 33.37 -23.29
C ILE A 263 25.01 32.70 -22.63
N GLU A 264 23.82 32.99 -23.15
CA GLU A 264 22.55 32.59 -22.59
C GLU A 264 21.82 31.62 -23.51
N ILE A 265 21.47 30.44 -23.00
CA ILE A 265 20.73 29.44 -23.76
C ILE A 265 19.34 29.29 -23.16
N VAL A 266 18.32 29.42 -24.02
CA VAL A 266 16.92 29.25 -23.63
C VAL A 266 16.49 27.84 -24.04
N ASN A 267 16.29 26.96 -23.05
CA ASN A 267 15.74 25.63 -23.27
C ASN A 267 14.20 25.72 -23.27
N ASN A 268 13.58 25.42 -24.42
CA ASN A 268 12.12 25.39 -24.56
C ASN A 268 11.49 24.06 -24.08
N ASN A 269 12.30 23.02 -23.80
CA ASN A 269 11.83 21.70 -23.38
C ASN A 269 11.95 21.50 -21.87
N LYS A 270 11.18 22.28 -21.09
CA LYS A 270 11.13 22.17 -19.61
C LYS A 270 10.01 21.27 -19.07
N ASP A 271 9.46 20.37 -19.88
CA ASP A 271 8.31 19.59 -19.44
C ASP A 271 8.72 18.23 -18.89
N ILE A 272 8.46 18.02 -17.59
CA ILE A 272 8.51 16.70 -16.91
C ILE A 272 7.76 15.63 -17.71
N ILE A 273 6.69 16.03 -18.40
CA ILE A 273 5.88 15.17 -19.28
C ILE A 273 6.71 14.57 -20.42
N SER A 274 7.68 15.31 -20.96
CA SER A 274 8.54 14.82 -22.04
C SER A 274 9.45 13.68 -21.58
N VAL A 275 10.02 13.80 -20.37
CA VAL A 275 10.85 12.77 -19.73
C VAL A 275 10.03 11.51 -19.48
N MET A 276 8.81 11.67 -18.95
CA MET A 276 7.89 10.56 -18.70
C MET A 276 7.50 9.85 -20.00
N ARG A 277 7.25 10.60 -21.08
CA ARG A 277 6.90 10.05 -22.39
C ARG A 277 8.06 9.31 -23.04
N ALA A 278 9.28 9.84 -23.00
CA ALA A 278 10.46 9.21 -23.59
C ALA A 278 10.80 7.86 -22.93
N ARG A 279 10.52 7.74 -21.63
CA ARG A 279 10.86 6.56 -20.81
C ARG A 279 9.63 5.77 -20.36
N TRP A 280 8.49 5.92 -21.04
CA TRP A 280 7.21 5.30 -20.65
C TRP A 280 7.31 3.78 -20.47
N TYR A 281 8.14 3.10 -21.26
CA TYR A 281 8.36 1.65 -21.18
C TYR A 281 9.03 1.22 -19.87
N GLN A 282 9.88 2.06 -19.26
CA GLN A 282 10.49 1.78 -17.95
C GLN A 282 9.42 1.83 -16.85
N PHE A 283 8.53 2.82 -16.91
CA PHE A 283 7.40 2.92 -16.00
C PHE A 283 6.39 1.78 -16.21
N LEU A 284 6.17 1.36 -17.45
CA LEU A 284 5.35 0.18 -17.76
C LEU A 284 5.95 -1.08 -17.12
N LEU A 285 7.25 -1.32 -17.30
CA LEU A 285 7.95 -2.46 -16.69
C LEU A 285 7.82 -2.44 -15.16
N LEU A 286 8.01 -1.27 -14.55
CA LEU A 286 7.85 -1.07 -13.11
C LEU A 286 6.43 -1.43 -12.67
N ALA A 287 5.40 -0.91 -13.36
CA ALA A 287 4.00 -1.20 -13.07
C ALA A 287 3.67 -2.69 -13.23
N VAL A 288 4.22 -3.35 -14.26
CA VAL A 288 4.04 -4.78 -14.49
C VAL A 288 4.62 -5.60 -13.34
N VAL A 289 5.87 -5.31 -12.92
CA VAL A 289 6.47 -5.96 -11.74
C VAL A 289 5.63 -5.69 -10.50
N ASN A 290 5.11 -4.48 -10.37
CA ASN A 290 4.33 -4.04 -9.23
C ASN A 290 2.92 -4.63 -9.16
N ILE A 291 2.36 -5.10 -10.27
CA ILE A 291 1.07 -5.78 -10.31
C ILE A 291 1.24 -7.29 -10.20
N ILE A 292 2.23 -7.86 -10.91
CA ILE A 292 2.42 -9.31 -11.00
C ILE A 292 2.92 -9.87 -9.67
N LEU A 293 3.93 -9.24 -9.05
CA LEU A 293 4.54 -9.76 -7.83
C LEU A 293 3.50 -9.87 -6.69
N PRO A 294 2.69 -8.83 -6.40
CA PRO A 294 1.75 -8.91 -5.29
C PRO A 294 0.56 -9.82 -5.60
N PHE A 295 0.15 -9.97 -6.86
CA PHE A 295 -0.87 -10.93 -7.29
C PHE A 295 -0.40 -12.38 -7.12
N PHE A 296 0.84 -12.67 -7.51
CA PHE A 296 1.44 -13.99 -7.34
C PHE A 296 1.55 -14.37 -5.86
N VAL A 297 2.02 -13.46 -5.01
CA VAL A 297 2.11 -13.69 -3.56
C VAL A 297 0.73 -13.89 -2.94
N ALA A 298 -0.27 -13.09 -3.32
CA ALA A 298 -1.65 -13.27 -2.87
C ALA A 298 -2.22 -14.63 -3.27
N GLY A 299 -1.92 -15.11 -4.49
CA GLY A 299 -2.30 -16.45 -4.96
C GLY A 299 -1.72 -17.57 -4.09
N ILE A 300 -0.45 -17.50 -3.72
CA ILE A 300 0.20 -18.48 -2.83
C ILE A 300 -0.48 -18.50 -1.45
N ILE A 301 -0.74 -17.32 -0.87
CA ILE A 301 -1.41 -17.18 0.43
C ILE A 301 -2.82 -17.78 0.37
N TYR A 302 -3.57 -17.48 -0.69
CA TYR A 302 -4.92 -17.99 -0.88
C TYR A 302 -4.94 -19.53 -0.99
N ALA A 303 -4.03 -20.11 -1.77
CA ALA A 303 -3.89 -21.56 -1.89
C ALA A 303 -3.55 -22.22 -0.53
N ALA A 304 -2.65 -21.63 0.25
CA ALA A 304 -2.31 -22.12 1.58
C ALA A 304 -3.50 -22.06 2.55
N TYR A 305 -4.31 -20.99 2.48
CA TYR A 305 -5.52 -20.85 3.28
C TYR A 305 -6.58 -21.91 2.93
N GLN A 306 -6.79 -22.18 1.64
CA GLN A 306 -7.73 -23.21 1.20
C GLN A 306 -7.28 -24.62 1.65
N ALA A 307 -5.99 -24.93 1.55
CA ALA A 307 -5.45 -26.19 2.03
C ALA A 307 -5.70 -26.39 3.54
N LYS A 308 -5.54 -25.32 4.33
CA LYS A 308 -5.81 -25.32 5.77
C LYS A 308 -7.29 -25.61 6.09
N LEU A 309 -8.22 -24.99 5.37
CA LEU A 309 -9.65 -25.22 5.57
C LEU A 309 -10.03 -26.67 5.29
N LYS A 310 -9.55 -27.22 4.18
CA LYS A 310 -9.80 -28.61 3.81
C LYS A 310 -9.22 -29.61 4.82
N GLU A 311 -8.05 -29.31 5.37
CA GLU A 311 -7.46 -30.11 6.45
C GLU A 311 -8.35 -30.12 7.70
N GLN A 312 -8.89 -28.96 8.10
CA GLN A 312 -9.81 -28.87 9.24
C GLN A 312 -11.11 -29.64 8.99
N GLU A 313 -11.69 -29.54 7.79
CA GLU A 313 -12.88 -30.30 7.41
C GLU A 313 -12.64 -31.82 7.50
N ASN A 314 -11.50 -32.30 6.99
CA ASN A 314 -11.14 -33.71 7.06
C ASN A 314 -10.95 -34.20 8.50
N VAL A 315 -10.34 -33.39 9.36
CA VAL A 315 -10.17 -33.70 10.79
C VAL A 315 -11.54 -33.82 11.48
N MET A 316 -12.46 -32.89 11.20
CA MET A 316 -13.82 -32.92 11.74
C MET A 316 -14.60 -34.14 11.23
N ALA A 317 -14.53 -34.43 9.93
CA ALA A 317 -15.18 -35.59 9.33
C ALA A 317 -14.66 -36.90 9.94
N LYS A 318 -13.34 -37.02 10.16
CA LYS A 318 -12.73 -38.19 10.79
C LYS A 318 -13.22 -38.39 12.22
N LYS A 319 -13.26 -37.32 13.03
CA LYS A 319 -13.79 -37.40 14.41
C LYS A 319 -15.25 -37.85 14.44
N ASN A 320 -16.08 -37.31 13.54
CA ASN A 320 -17.49 -37.70 13.45
C ASN A 320 -17.63 -39.18 13.05
N ALA A 321 -16.81 -39.66 12.12
CA ALA A 321 -16.80 -41.07 11.73
C ALA A 321 -16.35 -41.98 12.88
N GLU A 322 -15.32 -41.59 13.65
CA GLU A 322 -14.87 -42.33 14.83
C GLU A 322 -15.96 -42.40 15.91
N LEU A 323 -16.68 -41.31 16.17
CA LEU A 323 -17.82 -41.29 17.10
C LEU A 323 -18.95 -42.22 16.64
N LEU A 324 -19.35 -42.14 15.36
CA LEU A 324 -20.38 -43.03 14.79
C LEU A 324 -19.96 -44.50 14.85
N ALA A 325 -18.69 -44.80 14.60
CA ALA A 325 -18.16 -46.16 14.68
C ALA A 325 -18.17 -46.70 16.12
N LEU A 326 -17.79 -45.88 17.11
CA LEU A 326 -17.89 -46.24 18.53
C LEU A 326 -19.34 -46.52 18.95
N HIS A 327 -20.30 -45.71 18.50
CA HIS A 327 -21.72 -45.91 18.79
C HIS A 327 -22.28 -47.20 18.16
N SER A 328 -21.82 -47.58 16.96
CA SER A 328 -22.29 -48.80 16.28
C SER A 328 -21.87 -50.11 16.97
N GLN A 329 -20.95 -50.08 17.95
CA GLN A 329 -20.47 -51.30 18.61
C GLN A 329 -21.49 -51.94 19.57
N ILE A 330 -22.53 -51.21 19.99
CA ILE A 330 -23.67 -51.77 20.74
C ILE A 330 -24.83 -51.93 19.76
N ASN A 331 -25.14 -53.15 19.33
CA ASN A 331 -26.30 -53.42 18.46
C ASN A 331 -27.57 -53.47 19.31
N PRO A 332 -28.39 -52.41 19.34
CA PRO A 332 -29.51 -52.34 20.29
C PRO A 332 -30.67 -53.24 19.87
N HIS A 333 -30.78 -53.48 18.57
CA HIS A 333 -31.73 -54.42 18.00
C HIS A 333 -31.41 -55.85 18.40
N PHE A 334 -30.12 -56.23 18.46
CA PHE A 334 -29.73 -57.54 18.99
C PHE A 334 -30.16 -57.72 20.46
N LEU A 335 -29.91 -56.73 21.31
CA LEU A 335 -30.27 -56.82 22.73
C LEU A 335 -31.78 -56.88 22.95
N PHE A 336 -32.55 -56.07 22.22
CA PHE A 336 -34.01 -56.14 22.23
C PHE A 336 -34.53 -57.54 21.80
N ASN A 337 -34.00 -58.07 20.69
CA ASN A 337 -34.40 -59.39 20.20
C ASN A 337 -34.01 -60.52 21.18
N ALA A 338 -32.87 -60.40 21.84
CA ALA A 338 -32.44 -61.35 22.87
C ALA A 338 -33.41 -61.34 24.06
N LEU A 339 -33.77 -60.15 24.57
CA LEU A 339 -34.73 -60.00 25.66
C LEU A 339 -36.11 -60.54 25.28
N GLU A 340 -36.61 -60.23 24.08
CA GLU A 340 -37.91 -60.72 23.62
C GLU A 340 -37.92 -62.25 23.46
N SER A 341 -36.82 -62.84 23.01
CA SER A 341 -36.67 -64.31 22.95
C SER A 341 -36.71 -64.95 24.34
N ILE A 342 -36.03 -64.35 25.32
CA ILE A 342 -36.07 -64.79 26.73
C ILE A 342 -37.49 -64.67 27.28
N ARG A 343 -38.18 -63.56 26.99
CA ARG A 343 -39.56 -63.29 27.40
C ARG A 343 -40.53 -64.37 26.92
N MET A 344 -40.45 -64.71 25.63
CA MET A 344 -41.28 -65.74 25.00
C MET A 344 -40.99 -67.13 25.57
N HIS A 345 -39.72 -67.44 25.83
CA HIS A 345 -39.34 -68.72 26.44
C HIS A 345 -39.85 -68.85 27.88
N ALA A 346 -39.78 -67.79 28.69
CA ALA A 346 -40.37 -67.75 30.04
C ALA A 346 -41.89 -67.97 30.00
N LEU A 347 -42.58 -67.36 29.02
CA LEU A 347 -44.03 -67.53 28.83
C LEU A 347 -44.40 -68.99 28.49
N ILE A 348 -43.62 -69.66 27.62
CA ILE A 348 -43.82 -71.08 27.27
C ILE A 348 -43.66 -71.98 28.51
N LYS A 349 -42.73 -71.64 29.41
CA LYS A 349 -42.51 -72.34 30.67
C LYS A 349 -43.51 -71.99 31.77
N GLN A 350 -44.52 -71.15 31.48
CA GLN A 350 -45.50 -70.65 32.44
C GLN A 350 -44.87 -69.83 33.59
N GLU A 351 -43.66 -69.29 33.39
CA GLU A 351 -42.98 -68.38 34.31
C GLU A 351 -43.45 -66.95 34.07
N ASN A 352 -44.72 -66.67 34.40
CA ASN A 352 -45.39 -65.41 34.06
C ASN A 352 -44.70 -64.18 34.66
N GLU A 353 -44.27 -64.24 35.93
CA GLU A 353 -43.56 -63.14 36.60
C GLU A 353 -42.24 -62.81 35.90
N THR A 354 -41.46 -63.82 35.54
CA THR A 354 -40.20 -63.64 34.80
C THR A 354 -40.44 -63.07 33.41
N SER A 355 -41.49 -63.52 32.72
CA SER A 355 -41.88 -62.98 31.41
C SER A 355 -42.28 -61.50 31.51
N GLU A 356 -43.03 -61.11 32.53
CA GLU A 356 -43.42 -59.71 32.76
C GLU A 356 -42.18 -58.82 33.00
N MET A 357 -41.22 -59.27 33.83
CA MET A 357 -40.00 -58.52 34.12
C MET A 357 -39.10 -58.34 32.90
N VAL A 358 -38.92 -59.39 32.09
CA VAL A 358 -38.16 -59.30 30.85
C VAL A 358 -38.88 -58.40 29.84
N GLY A 359 -40.22 -58.37 29.86
CA GLY A 359 -41.03 -57.43 29.08
C GLY A 359 -40.78 -55.97 29.47
N HIS A 360 -40.79 -55.65 30.77
CA HIS A 360 -40.42 -54.31 31.24
C HIS A 360 -38.99 -53.94 30.85
N LEU A 361 -38.02 -54.85 31.01
CA LEU A 361 -36.63 -54.61 30.60
C LEU A 361 -36.48 -54.38 29.09
N ALA A 362 -37.19 -55.14 28.25
CA ALA A 362 -37.21 -54.94 26.81
C ALA A 362 -37.81 -53.58 26.42
N LYS A 363 -38.89 -53.17 27.10
CA LYS A 363 -39.51 -51.84 26.93
C LYS A 363 -38.54 -50.73 27.33
N LEU A 364 -37.84 -50.87 28.46
CA LEU A 364 -36.84 -49.91 28.91
C LEU A 364 -35.69 -49.80 27.89
N GLN A 365 -35.11 -50.92 27.46
CA GLN A 365 -34.00 -50.96 26.51
C GLN A 365 -34.35 -50.33 25.16
N ARG A 366 -35.55 -50.63 24.65
CA ARG A 366 -36.07 -50.03 23.42
C ARG A 366 -36.19 -48.52 23.58
N GLN A 367 -36.76 -48.05 24.68
CA GLN A 367 -36.91 -46.63 24.93
C GLN A 367 -35.56 -45.93 25.14
N TYR A 368 -34.56 -46.49 25.82
CA TYR A 368 -33.22 -45.87 25.88
C TYR A 368 -32.55 -45.75 24.51
N THR A 369 -32.93 -46.58 23.54
CA THR A 369 -32.26 -46.63 22.23
C THR A 369 -33.06 -46.03 21.07
N GLU A 370 -34.32 -45.63 21.26
CA GLU A 370 -35.07 -44.91 20.23
C GLU A 370 -34.64 -43.43 20.21
N TRP A 371 -33.82 -43.05 19.23
CA TRP A 371 -33.21 -41.71 19.09
C TRP A 371 -34.04 -40.71 18.27
N SER A 372 -35.21 -41.10 17.76
CA SER A 372 -35.96 -40.29 16.78
C SER A 372 -36.78 -39.15 17.37
N GLU A 373 -36.94 -39.06 18.70
CA GLU A 373 -37.79 -38.06 19.37
C GLU A 373 -37.08 -37.48 20.60
N ASP A 374 -36.56 -36.24 20.48
CA ASP A 374 -35.93 -35.50 21.61
C ASP A 374 -36.95 -35.04 22.67
N SER A 375 -38.26 -35.11 22.37
CA SER A 375 -39.35 -34.77 23.28
C SER A 375 -40.49 -35.77 23.14
N ILE A 376 -41.01 -36.25 24.27
CA ILE A 376 -42.09 -37.24 24.37
C ILE A 376 -43.21 -36.71 25.27
N THR A 377 -44.39 -37.32 25.19
CA THR A 377 -45.50 -36.97 26.09
C THR A 377 -45.21 -37.43 27.52
N ILE A 378 -45.79 -36.74 28.51
CA ILE A 378 -45.70 -37.17 29.92
C ILE A 378 -46.25 -38.58 30.08
N GLU A 379 -47.32 -38.94 29.36
CA GLU A 379 -47.83 -40.32 29.34
C GLU A 379 -46.75 -41.35 28.99
N LYS A 380 -45.98 -41.11 27.92
CA LYS A 380 -44.88 -42.00 27.50
C LYS A 380 -43.73 -42.03 28.52
N GLU A 381 -43.40 -40.90 29.14
CA GLU A 381 -42.37 -40.85 30.19
C GLU A 381 -42.85 -41.59 31.46
N ILE A 382 -44.14 -41.50 31.81
CA ILE A 382 -44.74 -42.21 32.94
C ILE A 382 -44.80 -43.72 32.69
N GLU A 383 -45.08 -44.16 31.46
CA GLU A 383 -44.95 -45.58 31.09
C GLU A 383 -43.53 -46.12 31.32
N PHE A 384 -42.52 -45.27 31.14
CA PHE A 384 -41.13 -45.58 31.38
C PHE A 384 -40.83 -45.64 32.88
N VAL A 385 -41.33 -44.67 33.65
CA VAL A 385 -41.30 -44.66 35.13
C VAL A 385 -41.94 -45.91 35.71
N ASP A 386 -43.16 -46.27 35.29
CA ASP A 386 -43.90 -47.44 35.78
C ASP A 386 -43.13 -48.74 35.48
N SER A 387 -42.61 -48.89 34.26
CA SER A 387 -41.82 -50.08 33.89
C SER A 387 -40.54 -50.20 34.72
N TYR A 388 -39.87 -49.07 35.00
CA TYR A 388 -38.69 -49.03 35.85
C TYR A 388 -39.03 -49.39 37.31
N LEU A 389 -40.07 -48.77 37.88
CA LEU A 389 -40.48 -49.00 39.27
C LEU A 389 -40.99 -50.42 39.50
N ARG A 390 -41.69 -51.03 38.53
CA ARG A 390 -42.06 -52.46 38.59
C ARG A 390 -40.85 -53.37 38.63
N LEU A 391 -39.84 -53.11 37.79
CA LEU A 391 -38.59 -53.88 37.78
C LEU A 391 -37.83 -53.72 39.11
N GLN A 392 -37.77 -52.51 39.66
CA GLN A 392 -37.16 -52.28 40.98
C GLN A 392 -37.98 -52.93 42.11
N LYS A 393 -39.32 -52.90 42.04
CA LYS A 393 -40.19 -53.54 43.02
C LYS A 393 -40.00 -55.06 43.01
N TYR A 394 -39.82 -55.66 41.84
CA TYR A 394 -39.44 -57.07 41.74
C TYR A 394 -38.09 -57.36 42.40
N ARG A 395 -37.08 -56.49 42.21
CA ARG A 395 -35.75 -56.64 42.84
C ARG A 395 -35.77 -56.48 44.36
N PHE A 396 -36.52 -55.50 44.87
CA PHE A 396 -36.53 -55.14 46.30
C PHE A 396 -37.68 -55.78 47.09
N GLY A 397 -38.62 -56.45 46.43
CA GLY A 397 -39.79 -57.07 47.04
C GLY A 397 -40.65 -56.05 47.80
N ASP A 398 -41.14 -56.45 48.98
CA ASP A 398 -42.00 -55.62 49.83
C ASP A 398 -41.29 -54.38 50.41
N ARG A 399 -39.98 -54.23 50.22
CA ARG A 399 -39.23 -53.05 50.66
C ARG A 399 -39.50 -51.82 49.80
N LEU A 400 -40.01 -51.98 48.58
CA LEU A 400 -40.35 -50.87 47.70
C LEU A 400 -41.85 -50.89 47.39
N SER A 401 -42.53 -49.84 47.83
CA SER A 401 -43.87 -49.50 47.34
C SER A 401 -43.80 -48.21 46.56
N PHE A 402 -44.70 -48.04 45.60
CA PHE A 402 -44.75 -46.83 44.81
C PHE A 402 -46.17 -46.50 44.39
N GLU A 403 -46.40 -45.22 44.14
CA GLU A 403 -47.66 -44.69 43.66
C GLU A 403 -47.38 -43.65 42.58
N ILE A 404 -48.13 -43.71 41.48
CA ILE A 404 -48.03 -42.79 40.36
C ILE A 404 -49.40 -42.14 40.21
N ASP A 405 -49.47 -40.84 40.44
CA ASP A 405 -50.69 -40.04 40.30
C ASP A 405 -50.47 -38.91 39.28
N VAL A 406 -51.10 -39.01 38.13
CA VAL A 406 -50.92 -38.08 37.02
C VAL A 406 -52.28 -37.63 36.52
N ALA A 407 -52.55 -36.33 36.67
CA ALA A 407 -53.78 -35.72 36.18
C ALA A 407 -53.91 -35.91 34.65
N ASP A 408 -55.13 -36.21 34.18
CA ASP A 408 -55.39 -36.47 32.75
C ASP A 408 -54.96 -35.32 31.83
N GLU A 409 -55.08 -34.09 32.32
CA GLU A 409 -54.67 -32.87 31.61
C GLU A 409 -53.16 -32.79 31.36
N CYS A 410 -52.34 -33.47 32.17
CA CYS A 410 -50.89 -33.50 32.02
C CYS A 410 -50.41 -34.49 30.96
N LYS A 411 -51.16 -35.58 30.72
CA LYS A 411 -50.70 -36.75 29.93
C LYS A 411 -50.19 -36.38 28.54
N ASN A 412 -50.84 -35.42 27.88
CA ASN A 412 -50.53 -34.99 26.52
C ASN A 412 -49.48 -33.88 26.41
N LEU A 413 -48.94 -33.38 27.52
CA LEU A 413 -47.89 -32.36 27.52
C LEU A 413 -46.54 -32.99 27.13
N PHE A 414 -45.67 -32.22 26.48
CA PHE A 414 -44.37 -32.68 25.98
C PHE A 414 -43.23 -32.26 26.90
N ILE A 415 -42.40 -33.23 27.29
CA ILE A 415 -41.16 -33.00 28.05
C ILE A 415 -39.97 -33.69 27.36
N PRO A 416 -38.73 -33.24 27.60
CA PRO A 416 -37.55 -33.95 27.11
C PRO A 416 -37.54 -35.38 27.65
N LYS A 417 -37.20 -36.33 26.80
CA LYS A 417 -37.08 -37.74 27.18
C LYS A 417 -36.07 -37.92 28.33
N LEU A 418 -36.30 -38.89 29.21
CA LEU A 418 -35.44 -39.16 30.37
C LEU A 418 -35.33 -37.93 31.29
N SER A 419 -36.45 -37.24 31.51
CA SER A 419 -36.50 -36.14 32.48
C SER A 419 -36.96 -36.66 33.82
N LEU A 420 -38.17 -37.22 33.88
CA LEU A 420 -38.78 -37.67 35.13
C LEU A 420 -38.14 -38.98 35.61
N VAL A 421 -37.82 -39.91 34.69
CA VAL A 421 -37.17 -41.17 35.07
C VAL A 421 -35.83 -40.95 35.72
N THR A 422 -35.04 -39.96 35.32
CA THR A 422 -33.76 -39.67 35.99
C THR A 422 -33.98 -39.32 37.47
N PHE A 423 -35.03 -38.59 37.82
CA PHE A 423 -35.32 -38.28 39.24
C PHE A 423 -35.83 -39.51 39.99
N VAL A 424 -36.65 -40.34 39.35
CA VAL A 424 -37.13 -41.61 39.93
C VAL A 424 -36.00 -42.61 40.15
N GLU A 425 -35.07 -42.74 39.20
CA GLU A 425 -33.86 -43.56 39.34
C GLU A 425 -33.04 -43.13 40.56
N ASN A 426 -32.87 -41.82 40.75
CA ASN A 426 -32.17 -41.30 41.92
C ASN A 426 -32.91 -41.58 43.22
N ALA A 427 -34.24 -41.43 43.25
CA ALA A 427 -35.07 -41.80 44.40
C ALA A 427 -34.93 -43.30 44.76
N CYS A 428 -34.92 -44.20 43.77
CA CYS A 428 -34.69 -45.63 44.02
C CYS A 428 -33.28 -45.93 44.55
N VAL A 429 -32.24 -45.46 43.86
CA VAL A 429 -30.84 -45.79 44.16
C VAL A 429 -30.38 -45.14 45.47
N HIS A 430 -30.69 -43.85 45.68
CA HIS A 430 -30.20 -43.13 46.85
C HIS A 430 -31.18 -43.18 48.02
N GLY A 431 -32.49 -43.12 47.76
CA GLY A 431 -33.51 -43.16 48.79
C GLY A 431 -33.76 -44.56 49.36
N ILE A 432 -33.93 -45.57 48.50
CA ILE A 432 -34.43 -46.90 48.91
C ILE A 432 -33.33 -47.94 49.08
N GLU A 433 -32.34 -48.00 48.18
CA GLU A 433 -31.26 -49.03 48.25
C GLU A 433 -30.48 -48.96 49.58
N SER A 434 -30.37 -47.76 50.16
CA SER A 434 -29.65 -47.49 51.40
C SER A 434 -30.47 -47.67 52.69
N LYS A 435 -31.78 -47.96 52.60
CA LYS A 435 -32.70 -48.07 53.75
C LYS A 435 -33.18 -49.49 53.98
N ILE A 436 -33.02 -50.04 55.19
CA ILE A 436 -33.43 -51.42 55.51
C ILE A 436 -34.96 -51.54 55.61
N ALA A 437 -35.63 -50.48 56.07
CA ALA A 437 -37.09 -50.43 56.22
C ALA A 437 -37.82 -50.29 54.86
N PRO A 438 -39.11 -50.68 54.78
CA PRO A 438 -39.94 -50.40 53.60
C PRO A 438 -39.97 -48.90 53.30
N GLY A 439 -39.80 -48.56 52.03
CA GLY A 439 -39.86 -47.20 51.54
C GLY A 439 -40.88 -47.04 50.42
N TRP A 440 -41.36 -45.80 50.29
CA TRP A 440 -42.33 -45.40 49.29
C TRP A 440 -41.69 -44.41 48.32
N ILE A 441 -42.07 -44.53 47.04
CA ILE A 441 -41.80 -43.53 46.01
C ILE A 441 -43.13 -43.03 45.46
N PHE A 442 -43.36 -41.73 45.55
CA PHE A 442 -44.53 -41.07 44.98
C PHE A 442 -44.10 -40.26 43.76
N VAL A 443 -44.77 -40.48 42.63
CA VAL A 443 -44.57 -39.70 41.41
C VAL A 443 -45.88 -38.99 41.10
N ARG A 444 -45.89 -37.66 41.23
CA ARG A 444 -47.10 -36.86 41.02
C ARG A 444 -46.91 -35.88 39.88
N SER A 445 -47.94 -35.69 39.07
CA SER A 445 -47.96 -34.60 38.08
C SER A 445 -49.34 -34.00 37.91
N TYR A 446 -49.42 -32.69 38.11
CA TYR A 446 -50.66 -31.93 38.07
C TYR A 446 -50.40 -30.50 37.55
N ILE A 447 -51.46 -29.82 37.14
CA ILE A 447 -51.41 -28.41 36.74
C ILE A 447 -51.94 -27.57 37.90
N ASP A 448 -51.16 -26.62 38.36
CA ASP A 448 -51.64 -25.53 39.21
C ASP A 448 -51.58 -24.22 38.42
N ARG A 449 -52.76 -23.65 38.16
CA ARG A 449 -52.96 -22.46 37.30
C ARG A 449 -52.42 -22.67 35.88
N ASP A 450 -51.27 -22.10 35.56
CA ASP A 450 -50.60 -22.17 34.26
C ASP A 450 -49.22 -22.84 34.35
N THR A 451 -48.98 -23.61 35.42
CA THR A 451 -47.71 -24.28 35.68
C THR A 451 -47.93 -25.78 35.80
N LEU A 452 -47.20 -26.54 34.99
CA LEU A 452 -47.05 -27.98 35.16
C LEU A 452 -46.12 -28.22 36.35
N ILE A 453 -46.61 -28.95 37.33
CA ILE A 453 -45.84 -29.40 38.48
C ILE A 453 -45.60 -30.90 38.33
N MET A 454 -44.34 -31.30 38.45
CA MET A 454 -43.91 -32.70 38.53
C MET A 454 -43.15 -32.89 39.83
N GLU A 455 -43.56 -33.88 40.61
CA GLU A 455 -42.99 -34.20 41.91
C GLU A 455 -42.50 -35.65 41.92
N VAL A 456 -41.30 -35.84 42.48
CA VAL A 456 -40.79 -37.16 42.84
C VAL A 456 -40.41 -37.10 44.31
N GLU A 457 -41.12 -37.87 45.11
CA GLU A 457 -40.93 -37.96 46.56
C GLU A 457 -40.48 -39.38 46.92
N ASP A 458 -39.46 -39.50 47.75
CA ASP A 458 -39.07 -40.76 48.38
C ASP A 458 -39.06 -40.63 49.90
N THR A 459 -39.43 -41.71 50.58
CA THR A 459 -39.34 -41.81 52.05
C THR A 459 -38.03 -42.44 52.47
N GLY A 460 -36.92 -42.13 51.78
CA GLY A 460 -35.61 -42.74 51.97
C GLY A 460 -34.85 -42.22 53.18
N ASN A 461 -33.52 -42.17 53.08
CA ASN A 461 -32.64 -41.68 54.13
C ASN A 461 -32.47 -40.15 54.14
N GLY A 462 -33.03 -39.45 53.14
CA GLY A 462 -32.85 -38.01 52.96
C GLY A 462 -31.41 -37.60 52.66
N ILE A 463 -31.22 -36.30 52.42
CA ILE A 463 -29.95 -35.70 52.03
C ILE A 463 -29.53 -34.72 53.12
N ASP A 464 -28.26 -34.77 53.53
CA ASP A 464 -27.69 -33.76 54.43
C ASP A 464 -27.81 -32.35 53.85
N GLU A 465 -28.09 -31.37 54.70
CA GLU A 465 -28.37 -29.98 54.31
C GLU A 465 -27.26 -29.38 53.42
N SER A 466 -25.99 -29.69 53.71
CA SER A 466 -24.86 -29.18 52.92
C SER A 466 -24.85 -29.74 51.48
N ILE A 467 -25.21 -31.02 51.32
CA ILE A 467 -25.29 -31.70 50.02
C ILE A 467 -26.56 -31.28 49.27
N ARG A 468 -27.67 -31.07 50.00
CA ARG A 468 -28.94 -30.60 49.44
C ARG A 468 -28.77 -29.22 48.80
N LEU A 469 -28.14 -28.28 49.51
CA LEU A 469 -27.86 -26.93 49.00
C LEU A 469 -26.92 -26.93 47.79
N ASP A 470 -25.86 -27.74 47.81
CA ASP A 470 -24.95 -27.89 46.65
C ASP A 470 -25.68 -28.46 45.43
N LEU A 471 -26.51 -29.49 45.62
CA LEU A 471 -27.28 -30.11 44.54
C LEU A 471 -28.32 -29.14 43.97
N LEU A 472 -29.08 -28.45 44.83
CA LEU A 472 -30.06 -27.44 44.41
C LEU A 472 -29.39 -26.29 43.63
N ASN A 473 -28.24 -25.83 44.09
CA ASN A 473 -27.45 -24.82 43.38
C ASN A 473 -26.99 -25.33 42.01
N LYS A 474 -26.55 -26.58 41.90
CA LYS A 474 -26.17 -27.21 40.62
C LYS A 474 -27.36 -27.37 39.67
N MET A 475 -28.54 -27.70 40.19
CA MET A 475 -29.77 -27.78 39.41
C MET A 475 -30.14 -26.39 38.84
N ARG A 476 -30.11 -25.35 39.69
CA ARG A 476 -30.45 -23.96 39.30
C ARG A 476 -29.40 -23.28 38.42
N SER A 477 -28.11 -23.54 38.63
CA SER A 477 -26.99 -22.92 37.89
C SER A 477 -26.47 -23.77 36.72
N SER A 478 -27.17 -24.86 36.37
CA SER A 478 -26.78 -25.76 35.28
C SER A 478 -26.58 -24.98 33.97
N SER A 479 -25.34 -25.00 33.47
CA SER A 479 -24.90 -24.35 32.23
C SER A 479 -23.94 -25.28 31.48
N ILE A 480 -23.72 -25.02 30.19
CA ILE A 480 -22.80 -25.83 29.36
C ILE A 480 -21.39 -25.91 29.96
N SER A 481 -20.96 -24.90 30.74
CA SER A 481 -19.66 -24.87 31.42
C SER A 481 -19.55 -25.73 32.68
N THR A 482 -20.68 -26.12 33.31
CA THR A 482 -20.69 -26.87 34.59
C THR A 482 -20.51 -28.39 34.41
N LEU A 483 -20.51 -28.88 33.16
CA LEU A 483 -20.50 -30.32 32.82
C LEU A 483 -19.13 -31.02 33.01
N LYS A 484 -18.04 -30.28 33.22
CA LYS A 484 -16.68 -30.86 33.24
C LYS A 484 -16.23 -31.47 34.57
N ASP A 485 -16.97 -31.29 35.67
CA ASP A 485 -16.40 -31.46 37.02
C ASP A 485 -17.24 -32.24 38.06
N SER A 486 -18.20 -33.11 37.68
CA SER A 486 -18.92 -33.86 38.73
C SER A 486 -19.43 -35.25 38.33
N GLY A 487 -19.21 -36.23 39.22
CA GLY A 487 -19.65 -37.63 39.08
C GLY A 487 -21.16 -37.88 39.23
N ARG A 488 -22.00 -36.84 39.29
CA ARG A 488 -23.48 -36.92 39.34
C ARG A 488 -24.11 -36.36 38.07
N VAL A 489 -23.71 -36.92 36.93
CA VAL A 489 -23.97 -36.41 35.57
C VAL A 489 -25.46 -36.46 35.16
N GLY A 490 -26.26 -37.36 35.77
CA GLY A 490 -27.66 -37.60 35.38
C GLY A 490 -28.62 -36.43 35.66
N ILE A 491 -28.75 -36.00 36.93
CA ILE A 491 -29.68 -34.94 37.35
C ILE A 491 -29.38 -33.61 36.64
N VAL A 492 -28.10 -33.24 36.56
CA VAL A 492 -27.67 -31.98 35.93
C VAL A 492 -28.03 -31.95 34.45
N ASN A 493 -27.90 -33.10 33.75
CA ASN A 493 -28.30 -33.22 32.35
C ASN A 493 -29.81 -33.13 32.15
N ALA A 494 -30.62 -33.75 33.03
CA ALA A 494 -32.07 -33.63 32.99
C ALA A 494 -32.50 -32.16 33.22
N CYS A 495 -31.90 -31.47 34.20
CA CYS A 495 -32.17 -30.05 34.46
C CYS A 495 -31.81 -29.16 33.26
N LEU A 496 -30.65 -29.39 32.63
CA LEU A 496 -30.23 -28.62 31.46
C LEU A 496 -31.21 -28.79 30.28
N ARG A 497 -31.67 -30.02 30.02
CA ARG A 497 -32.68 -30.28 28.98
C ARG A 497 -33.99 -29.55 29.27
N LEU A 498 -34.46 -29.60 30.52
CA LEU A 498 -35.68 -28.92 30.95
C LEU A 498 -35.56 -27.39 30.87
N LYS A 499 -34.38 -26.82 31.15
CA LYS A 499 -34.10 -25.39 30.93
C LYS A 499 -34.10 -25.01 29.46
N MET A 500 -33.54 -25.86 28.59
CA MET A 500 -33.50 -25.59 27.14
C MET A 500 -34.88 -25.54 26.49
N ILE A 501 -35.85 -26.37 26.93
CA ILE A 501 -37.21 -26.34 26.38
C ILE A 501 -38.06 -25.19 26.95
N SER A 502 -37.74 -24.72 28.17
CA SER A 502 -38.48 -23.68 28.88
C SER A 502 -37.87 -22.28 28.76
N ASP A 503 -36.87 -22.07 27.91
CA ASP A 503 -36.08 -20.82 27.83
C ASP A 503 -35.58 -20.36 29.23
N ASP A 504 -35.15 -21.32 30.06
CA ASP A 504 -34.68 -21.12 31.44
C ASP A 504 -35.77 -20.64 32.43
N GLU A 505 -37.07 -20.73 32.09
CA GLU A 505 -38.19 -20.42 33.00
C GLU A 505 -38.62 -21.58 33.92
N VAL A 506 -37.98 -22.77 33.81
CA VAL A 506 -38.22 -23.88 34.74
C VAL A 506 -37.65 -23.57 36.13
N LEU A 507 -38.43 -23.87 37.16
CA LEU A 507 -38.00 -23.78 38.55
C LEU A 507 -37.81 -25.18 39.13
N PHE A 508 -36.73 -25.32 39.88
CA PHE A 508 -36.39 -26.54 40.61
C PHE A 508 -36.38 -26.25 42.10
N ASP A 509 -37.04 -27.12 42.86
CA ASP A 509 -36.97 -27.15 44.31
C ASP A 509 -36.64 -28.56 44.81
N LEU A 510 -35.92 -28.61 45.93
CA LEU A 510 -35.44 -29.83 46.55
C LEU A 510 -35.59 -29.70 48.06
N ASP A 511 -36.58 -30.36 48.61
CA ASP A 511 -36.77 -30.47 50.05
C ASP A 511 -36.30 -31.84 50.53
N SER A 512 -35.58 -31.91 51.64
CA SER A 512 -35.10 -33.17 52.17
C SER A 512 -34.64 -33.03 53.61
N GLU A 513 -34.98 -34.03 54.42
CA GLU A 513 -34.54 -34.13 55.80
C GLU A 513 -33.98 -35.54 56.06
N VAL A 514 -32.84 -35.61 56.75
CA VAL A 514 -32.16 -36.86 57.05
C VAL A 514 -33.07 -37.78 57.87
N GLY A 515 -33.35 -38.96 57.34
CA GLY A 515 -34.22 -39.99 57.91
C GLY A 515 -35.70 -39.89 57.49
N THR A 516 -36.14 -38.74 56.97
CA THR A 516 -37.54 -38.50 56.57
C THR A 516 -37.77 -38.78 55.09
N GLY A 517 -36.85 -38.35 54.22
CA GLY A 517 -36.97 -38.53 52.77
C GLY A 517 -36.49 -37.34 51.94
N THR A 518 -36.82 -37.35 50.65
CA THR A 518 -36.49 -36.29 49.69
C THR A 518 -37.67 -36.04 48.75
N LEU A 519 -38.01 -34.77 48.55
CA LEU A 519 -38.99 -34.29 47.57
C LEU A 519 -38.28 -33.41 46.54
N VAL A 520 -38.36 -33.82 45.28
CA VAL A 520 -37.94 -33.01 44.13
C VAL A 520 -39.17 -32.46 43.45
N GLN A 521 -39.24 -31.13 43.31
CA GLN A 521 -40.32 -30.45 42.60
C GLN A 521 -39.80 -29.70 41.39
N ILE A 522 -40.42 -29.94 40.24
CA ILE A 522 -40.09 -29.33 38.95
C ILE A 522 -41.32 -28.57 38.46
N CYS A 523 -41.19 -27.25 38.29
CA CYS A 523 -42.28 -26.37 37.89
C CYS A 523 -41.98 -25.75 36.52
N ILE A 524 -42.81 -26.04 35.52
CA ILE A 524 -42.63 -25.58 34.13
C ILE A 524 -43.90 -24.85 33.67
N PRO A 525 -43.80 -23.61 33.14
CA PRO A 525 -44.96 -22.95 32.57
C PRO A 525 -45.57 -23.77 31.42
N VAL A 526 -46.87 -24.04 31.47
CA VAL A 526 -47.57 -24.96 30.54
C VAL A 526 -47.42 -24.51 29.08
N LYS A 527 -47.26 -23.21 28.82
CA LYS A 527 -47.00 -22.64 27.47
C LYS A 527 -45.81 -23.28 26.74
N TYR A 528 -44.79 -23.76 27.46
CA TYR A 528 -43.60 -24.39 26.86
C TYR A 528 -43.77 -25.87 26.52
N VAL A 529 -44.79 -26.53 27.09
CA VAL A 529 -45.00 -27.98 27.00
C VAL A 529 -46.29 -28.38 26.24
N LYS A 530 -47.08 -27.41 25.74
CA LYS A 530 -48.33 -27.65 24.97
C LYS A 530 -48.14 -28.16 23.54
N SER A 531 -46.99 -27.89 22.92
CA SER A 531 -46.73 -28.30 21.53
C SER A 531 -45.49 -29.17 21.48
N ARG A 532 -45.47 -30.11 20.53
CA ARG A 532 -44.27 -30.86 20.17
C ARG A 532 -43.25 -29.86 19.63
N GLY A 533 -42.46 -29.29 20.54
CA GLY A 533 -41.60 -28.16 20.22
C GLY A 533 -40.64 -28.52 19.10
N ASN A 534 -40.85 -27.95 17.90
CA ASN A 534 -39.89 -28.00 16.80
C ASN A 534 -38.66 -27.11 17.06
N ARG A 535 -38.44 -26.71 18.32
CA ARG A 535 -37.22 -26.03 18.75
C ARG A 535 -36.17 -27.10 18.94
N VAL A 536 -35.46 -27.38 17.86
CA VAL A 536 -34.26 -28.21 17.76
C VAL A 536 -33.46 -28.12 19.06
N VAL A 537 -33.63 -29.11 19.94
CA VAL A 537 -32.65 -29.42 20.97
C VAL A 537 -31.45 -29.89 20.16
N LYS A 538 -30.51 -28.98 19.86
CA LYS A 538 -29.22 -29.39 19.32
C LYS A 538 -28.68 -30.41 20.30
N SER A 539 -28.55 -31.64 19.83
CA SER A 539 -28.12 -32.80 20.61
C SER A 539 -27.01 -32.39 21.58
N ILE A 540 -27.29 -32.55 22.88
CA ILE A 540 -26.31 -32.30 23.95
C ILE A 540 -25.18 -33.35 23.91
N VAL A 541 -25.26 -34.32 23.00
CA VAL A 541 -24.15 -35.18 22.59
C VAL A 541 -23.71 -34.72 21.20
N GLY A 542 -22.69 -33.85 21.15
CA GLY A 542 -22.14 -33.35 19.88
C GLY A 542 -21.61 -31.91 19.92
N ARG A 543 -20.65 -31.63 20.81
CA ARG A 543 -19.65 -30.57 20.59
C ARG A 543 -18.27 -31.05 20.99
#